data_AF-A0A5Q0NZX1-F1
#
_entry.id   AF-A0A5Q0NZX1-F1
#
_cell.length_a   1.000
_cell.length_b   1.000
_cell.length_c   1.000
_cell.angle_alpha   90.00
_cell.angle_beta   90.00
_cell.angle_gamma   90.00
#
_symmetry.space_group_name_H-M   'P 1'
#
loop_
_entity.id
_entity.type
_entity.pdbx_description
1 polymer ?
#
loop_
_entity_poly.entity_id
_entity_poly.type
_entity_poly.pdbx_seq_one_letter_code
_entity_poly.pdbx_strand_id
1 'polypeptide(L)'
;MKSFYSLEEVILSSENNLSVNDIKYYCRIGELNPCIYFQGNLVCISDEKLQDSACKSGPVAHIEEVKWSTIFEGYIYFSQLVDYLDASHTLDSGVFYNVDKIIQSISHAISDTSLFNLADNEYLKAFPRMIDDDIKNIRWLLEAKDFEGNPFYAKNILFHHSQVDKLLSQRQSTIETKSAIPIFYKNEFFTLIEAACLIANENPVTINNAWDEKNFSNQYPRFVEAHNFILSIYHTSNLKEMDSPVFMSYELKQLLANKDIFIAGFNENINQIALEEELYELRKERIQLREEKKNLELEIQELQKVHSYQQEEIKENCLPFSGDNPDFPIELSLANFIWKEIYINKRFPQKYSHEQAINELFNSMNFEHIPLTEKFKDRLKSITTPLRLKPKDWNVFKENQKNHGHPLSKNSKGTP
;
A
#
# COMPACT_ATOMS: atom_id res chain seq x y z
N MET A 1 51.82 8.91 -17.31
CA MET A 1 50.38 9.19 -17.16
C MET A 1 49.93 8.57 -15.84
N LYS A 2 49.16 9.28 -15.02
CA LYS A 2 48.65 8.74 -13.74
C LYS A 2 47.66 7.61 -14.07
N SER A 3 47.80 6.45 -13.44
CA SER A 3 46.89 5.32 -13.66
C SER A 3 45.60 5.42 -12.84
N PHE A 4 45.62 6.16 -11.74
CA PHE A 4 44.51 6.31 -10.82
C PHE A 4 44.36 7.76 -10.35
N TYR A 5 43.12 8.14 -10.04
CA TYR A 5 42.75 9.42 -9.46
C TYR A 5 42.18 9.21 -8.05
N SER A 6 42.55 10.08 -7.10
CA SER A 6 41.82 10.20 -5.84
C SER A 6 40.47 10.91 -6.04
N LEU A 7 39.57 10.81 -5.06
CA LEU A 7 38.29 11.52 -5.10
C LEU A 7 38.47 13.03 -5.33
N GLU A 8 39.39 13.67 -4.61
CA GLU A 8 39.71 15.09 -4.76
C GLU A 8 40.24 15.40 -6.16
N GLU A 9 41.09 14.53 -6.70
CA GLU A 9 41.64 14.70 -8.04
C GLU A 9 40.58 14.52 -9.13
N VAL A 10 39.58 13.65 -8.95
CA VAL A 10 38.43 13.53 -9.88
C VAL A 10 37.61 14.82 -9.88
N ILE A 11 37.32 15.37 -8.70
CA ILE A 11 36.57 16.63 -8.56
C ILE A 11 37.35 17.78 -9.22
N LEU A 12 38.64 17.90 -8.95
CA LEU A 12 39.51 18.91 -9.56
C LEU A 12 39.62 18.75 -11.08
N SER A 13 39.76 17.50 -11.56
CA SER A 13 39.84 17.19 -13.00
C SER A 13 38.53 17.45 -13.74
N SER A 14 37.41 17.56 -13.01
CA SER A 14 36.11 17.99 -13.54
C SER A 14 35.89 19.50 -13.51
N GLU A 15 36.92 20.29 -13.18
CA GLU A 15 36.82 21.75 -12.93
C GLU A 15 35.83 22.09 -11.81
N ASN A 16 35.73 21.24 -10.78
CA ASN A 16 34.76 21.33 -9.67
C ASN A 16 33.28 21.26 -10.09
N ASN A 17 32.98 20.71 -11.28
CA ASN A 17 31.61 20.53 -11.76
C ASN A 17 30.95 19.24 -11.27
N LEU A 18 31.67 18.37 -10.55
CA LEU A 18 31.15 17.16 -9.94
C LEU A 18 31.17 17.31 -8.42
N SER A 19 30.01 17.10 -7.80
CA SER A 19 29.91 16.90 -6.36
C SER A 19 30.18 15.44 -6.01
N VAL A 20 30.46 15.17 -4.73
CA VAL A 20 30.61 13.78 -4.23
C VAL A 20 29.33 12.96 -4.47
N ASN A 21 28.16 13.60 -4.38
CA ASN A 21 26.87 12.96 -4.69
C ASN A 21 26.76 12.53 -6.16
N ASP A 22 27.26 13.34 -7.09
CA ASP A 22 27.30 12.98 -8.51
C ASP A 22 28.21 11.77 -8.72
N ILE A 23 29.37 11.75 -8.09
CA ILE A 23 30.32 10.63 -8.16
C ILE A 23 29.67 9.36 -7.58
N LYS A 24 28.95 9.46 -6.45
CA LYS A 24 28.17 8.35 -5.89
C LYS A 24 27.10 7.84 -6.85
N TYR A 25 26.38 8.74 -7.52
CA TYR A 25 25.43 8.37 -8.56
C TYR A 25 26.10 7.56 -9.68
N TYR A 26 27.21 8.05 -10.22
CA TYR A 26 27.99 7.35 -11.25
C TYR A 26 28.54 6.00 -10.79
N CYS A 27 28.85 5.86 -9.49
CA CYS A 27 29.24 4.58 -8.92
C CYS A 27 28.07 3.60 -8.85
N ARG A 28 26.87 4.08 -8.50
CA ARG A 28 25.66 3.23 -8.38
C ARG A 28 25.15 2.73 -9.72
N ILE A 29 25.29 3.52 -10.78
CA ILE A 29 24.94 3.09 -12.15
C ILE A 29 26.05 2.27 -12.83
N GLY A 30 27.19 2.04 -12.15
CA GLY A 30 28.29 1.21 -12.64
C GLY A 30 29.23 1.87 -13.65
N GLU A 31 29.10 3.18 -13.88
CA GLU A 31 29.98 3.93 -14.79
C GLU A 31 31.36 4.20 -14.16
N LEU A 32 31.38 4.43 -12.85
CA LEU A 32 32.61 4.50 -12.04
C LEU A 32 32.67 3.32 -11.09
N ASN A 33 33.84 2.68 -10.99
CA ASN A 33 34.04 1.63 -10.00
C ASN A 33 35.12 2.10 -9.02
N PRO A 34 34.75 2.58 -7.81
CA PRO A 34 35.75 2.94 -6.81
C PRO A 34 36.58 1.70 -6.48
N CYS A 35 37.85 1.86 -6.22
CA CYS A 35 38.71 0.72 -5.95
C CYS A 35 39.73 1.05 -4.88
N ILE A 36 40.25 0.01 -4.26
CA ILE A 36 41.37 0.12 -3.32
C ILE A 36 42.49 -0.81 -3.76
N TYR A 37 43.71 -0.42 -3.43
CA TYR A 37 44.86 -1.29 -3.55
C TYR A 37 44.78 -2.39 -2.50
N PHE A 38 44.95 -3.64 -2.93
CA PHE A 38 44.94 -4.81 -2.08
C PHE A 38 46.10 -5.73 -2.43
N GLN A 39 46.73 -6.26 -1.37
CA GLN A 39 47.78 -7.26 -1.45
C GLN A 39 47.51 -8.36 -0.43
N GLY A 40 47.27 -9.57 -0.91
CA GLY A 40 46.85 -10.68 -0.07
C GLY A 40 46.51 -11.93 -0.89
N ASN A 41 45.62 -12.77 -0.37
CA ASN A 41 45.09 -13.92 -1.09
C ASN A 41 43.66 -13.61 -1.56
N LEU A 42 43.39 -13.88 -2.83
CA LEU A 42 42.02 -13.96 -3.36
C LEU A 42 41.60 -15.43 -3.40
N VAL A 43 40.40 -15.69 -2.91
CA VAL A 43 39.83 -17.03 -2.80
C VAL A 43 38.50 -17.04 -3.52
N CYS A 44 38.35 -17.97 -4.47
CA CYS A 44 37.09 -18.23 -5.15
C CYS A 44 36.34 -19.32 -4.42
N ILE A 45 35.10 -19.01 -4.06
CA ILE A 45 34.20 -19.93 -3.38
C ILE A 45 33.07 -20.27 -4.34
N SER A 46 32.82 -21.56 -4.51
CA SER A 46 31.63 -22.08 -5.19
C SER A 46 30.57 -22.40 -4.16
N ASP A 47 29.38 -21.84 -4.34
CA ASP A 47 28.19 -22.12 -3.54
C ASP A 47 27.29 -23.09 -4.31
N GLU A 48 27.13 -24.31 -3.80
CA GLU A 48 26.19 -25.28 -4.34
C GLU A 48 25.00 -25.47 -3.42
N LYS A 49 23.82 -25.14 -3.94
CA LYS A 49 22.53 -25.36 -3.28
C LYS A 49 21.93 -26.67 -3.77
N LEU A 50 22.15 -27.74 -3.02
CA LEU A 50 21.55 -29.03 -3.32
C LEU A 50 20.15 -29.08 -2.69
N GLN A 51 19.13 -29.03 -3.56
CA GLN A 51 17.75 -29.32 -3.18
C GLN A 51 17.42 -30.76 -3.59
N ASP A 52 17.09 -31.59 -2.61
CA ASP A 52 16.75 -32.99 -2.86
C ASP A 52 15.51 -33.09 -3.75
N SER A 53 15.67 -33.62 -4.96
CA SER A 53 14.64 -33.61 -6.02
C SER A 53 13.32 -34.30 -5.63
N ALA A 54 13.37 -35.18 -4.62
CA ALA A 54 12.21 -35.91 -4.10
C ALA A 54 11.36 -35.09 -3.11
N CYS A 55 11.90 -34.03 -2.50
CA CYS A 55 11.23 -33.29 -1.44
C CYS A 55 11.47 -31.78 -1.58
N LYS A 56 10.60 -31.09 -2.33
CA LYS A 56 10.64 -29.62 -2.51
C LYS A 56 10.51 -28.84 -1.18
N SER A 57 10.06 -29.49 -0.11
CA SER A 57 9.94 -28.95 1.25
C SER A 57 11.10 -29.32 2.18
N GLY A 58 12.13 -30.02 1.68
CA GLY A 58 13.31 -30.38 2.47
C GLY A 58 14.25 -29.18 2.69
N PRO A 59 15.07 -29.21 3.75
CA PRO A 59 16.12 -28.21 3.94
C PRO A 59 17.10 -28.25 2.76
N VAL A 60 17.40 -27.09 2.18
CA VAL A 60 18.39 -26.95 1.11
C VAL A 60 19.77 -27.12 1.75
N ALA A 61 20.52 -28.12 1.32
CA ALA A 61 21.91 -28.27 1.74
C ALA A 61 22.74 -27.19 1.03
N HIS A 62 23.43 -26.38 1.81
CA HIS A 62 24.30 -25.30 1.33
C HIS A 62 25.73 -25.77 1.49
N ILE A 63 26.43 -26.00 0.39
CA ILE A 63 27.81 -26.46 0.39
C ILE A 63 28.67 -25.34 -0.20
N GLU A 64 29.57 -24.78 0.62
CA GLU A 64 30.57 -23.81 0.17
C GLU A 64 31.92 -24.52 0.05
N GLU A 65 32.50 -24.50 -1.15
CA GLU A 65 33.81 -25.11 -1.43
C GLU A 65 34.80 -24.08 -2.00
N VAL A 66 36.07 -24.19 -1.61
CA VAL A 66 37.14 -23.37 -2.19
C VAL A 66 37.53 -23.97 -3.53
N LYS A 67 37.21 -23.27 -4.62
CA LYS A 67 37.57 -23.69 -5.98
C LYS A 67 39.05 -23.45 -6.27
N TRP A 68 39.56 -22.28 -5.86
CA TRP A 68 40.97 -21.93 -5.97
C TRP A 68 41.33 -20.79 -5.01
N SER A 69 42.61 -20.70 -4.68
CA SER A 69 43.23 -19.59 -3.95
C SER A 69 44.48 -19.13 -4.68
N THR A 70 44.71 -17.82 -4.74
CA THR A 70 45.94 -17.26 -5.32
C THR A 70 46.42 -16.04 -4.55
N ILE A 71 47.73 -15.83 -4.54
CA ILE A 71 48.31 -14.56 -4.09
C ILE A 71 47.98 -13.51 -5.16
N PHE A 72 47.43 -12.39 -4.72
CA PHE A 72 46.98 -11.29 -5.57
C PHE A 72 47.55 -9.95 -5.07
N GLU A 73 47.95 -9.13 -6.04
CA GLU A 73 48.35 -7.74 -5.84
C GLU A 73 47.72 -6.91 -6.94
N GLY A 74 46.92 -5.91 -6.56
CA GLY A 74 46.19 -5.12 -7.53
C GLY A 74 45.07 -4.28 -6.92
N TYR A 75 44.17 -3.82 -7.78
CA TYR A 75 43.04 -2.97 -7.42
C TYR A 75 41.74 -3.76 -7.51
N ILE A 76 40.99 -3.73 -6.41
CA ILE A 76 39.72 -4.44 -6.25
C ILE A 76 38.59 -3.47 -5.92
N TYR A 77 37.39 -3.83 -6.32
CA TYR A 77 36.14 -3.12 -6.04
C TYR A 77 35.22 -4.02 -5.22
N PHE A 78 34.56 -3.40 -4.25
CA PHE A 78 33.41 -3.92 -3.54
C PHE A 78 32.42 -2.76 -3.28
N SER A 79 31.15 -3.08 -3.31
CA SER A 79 30.01 -2.15 -3.31
C SER A 79 30.01 -1.20 -2.11
N GLN A 80 30.41 -1.67 -0.93
CA GLN A 80 30.46 -0.86 0.29
C GLN A 80 31.43 0.32 0.20
N LEU A 81 32.40 0.34 -0.74
CA LEU A 81 33.30 1.48 -0.93
C LEU A 81 32.55 2.79 -1.21
N VAL A 82 31.40 2.72 -1.89
CA VAL A 82 30.63 3.90 -2.28
C VAL A 82 30.15 4.68 -1.06
N ASP A 83 29.85 4.01 0.05
CA ASP A 83 29.34 4.64 1.25
C ASP A 83 30.40 5.49 1.96
N TYR A 84 31.67 5.08 1.85
CA TYR A 84 32.83 5.77 2.44
C TYR A 84 33.34 6.98 1.61
N LEU A 85 32.70 7.30 0.48
CA LEU A 85 33.07 8.50 -0.31
C LEU A 85 32.66 9.82 0.37
N ASP A 86 31.61 9.81 1.21
CA ASP A 86 31.14 11.01 1.95
C ASP A 86 31.81 11.16 3.31
N ALA A 87 32.72 10.24 3.66
CA ALA A 87 33.31 10.16 4.98
C ALA A 87 34.02 11.49 5.31
N SER A 88 33.51 12.20 6.31
CA SER A 88 33.92 13.59 6.60
C SER A 88 35.36 13.66 7.10
N HIS A 89 35.92 12.54 7.56
CA HIS A 89 37.31 12.43 7.96
C HIS A 89 38.05 11.45 7.03
N THR A 90 39.20 11.88 6.52
CA THR A 90 40.13 11.04 5.72
C THR A 90 40.69 9.81 6.47
N LEU A 91 40.36 9.70 7.77
CA LEU A 91 40.73 8.62 8.69
C LEU A 91 39.59 7.62 8.90
N ASP A 92 38.40 7.88 8.37
CA ASP A 92 37.29 6.94 8.45
C ASP A 92 37.71 5.64 7.78
N SER A 93 37.60 4.55 8.55
CA SER A 93 38.06 3.23 8.16
C SER A 93 36.91 2.25 8.12
N GLY A 94 36.98 1.34 7.15
CA GLY A 94 36.05 0.24 7.00
C GLY A 94 36.80 -1.07 6.96
N VAL A 95 36.05 -2.16 6.95
CA VAL A 95 36.57 -3.51 6.72
C VAL A 95 35.89 -4.09 5.49
N PHE A 96 36.64 -4.85 4.71
CA PHE A 96 36.07 -5.55 3.56
C PHE A 96 36.53 -7.00 3.54
N TYR A 97 35.64 -7.83 3.02
CA TYR A 97 35.87 -9.27 2.94
C TYR A 97 35.47 -9.83 1.58
N ASN A 98 34.31 -9.40 1.08
CA ASN A 98 33.83 -9.76 -0.24
C ASN A 98 34.45 -8.85 -1.31
N VAL A 99 34.71 -9.44 -2.48
CA VAL A 99 35.20 -8.72 -3.66
C VAL A 99 34.20 -8.89 -4.79
N ASP A 100 33.67 -7.78 -5.27
CA ASP A 100 32.68 -7.79 -6.35
C ASP A 100 33.37 -7.81 -7.72
N LYS A 101 34.51 -7.11 -7.84
CA LYS A 101 35.23 -7.01 -9.12
C LYS A 101 36.71 -6.74 -8.94
N ILE A 102 37.51 -7.33 -9.83
CA ILE A 102 38.93 -6.99 -9.96
C ILE A 102 39.06 -5.93 -11.05
N ILE A 103 39.62 -4.77 -10.70
CA ILE A 103 39.79 -3.64 -11.63
C ILE A 103 41.09 -3.79 -12.40
N GLN A 104 42.18 -4.10 -11.71
CA GLN A 104 43.49 -4.29 -12.34
C GLN A 104 44.36 -5.21 -11.49
N SER A 105 45.03 -6.18 -12.12
CA SER A 105 46.08 -6.98 -11.48
C SER A 105 47.46 -6.41 -11.81
N ILE A 106 48.32 -6.28 -10.81
CA ILE A 106 49.71 -5.85 -10.94
C ILE A 106 50.64 -7.07 -11.01
N SER A 107 50.27 -8.16 -10.35
CA SER A 107 51.08 -9.38 -10.28
C SER A 107 51.31 -9.99 -11.67
N HIS A 108 52.57 -10.07 -12.11
CA HIS A 108 52.99 -10.72 -13.35
C HIS A 108 52.77 -12.24 -13.38
N ALA A 109 52.37 -12.86 -12.26
CA ALA A 109 52.17 -14.30 -12.15
C ALA A 109 50.84 -14.79 -12.74
N ILE A 110 49.87 -13.89 -12.97
CA ILE A 110 48.53 -14.26 -13.43
C ILE A 110 48.36 -13.78 -14.87
N SER A 111 48.95 -14.51 -15.80
CA SER A 111 48.78 -14.29 -17.24
C SER A 111 47.42 -14.76 -17.77
N ASP A 112 46.66 -15.52 -16.97
CA ASP A 112 45.34 -16.05 -17.33
C ASP A 112 44.23 -15.19 -16.74
N THR A 113 43.77 -14.21 -17.53
CA THR A 113 42.54 -13.44 -17.26
C THR A 113 41.29 -14.32 -17.15
N SER A 114 41.34 -15.57 -17.63
CA SER A 114 40.27 -16.55 -17.50
C SER A 114 40.02 -17.04 -16.07
N LEU A 115 40.99 -16.89 -15.16
CA LEU A 115 40.82 -17.28 -13.75
C LEU A 115 39.77 -16.42 -13.02
N PHE A 116 39.50 -15.22 -13.51
CA PHE A 116 38.60 -14.26 -12.87
C PHE A 116 37.19 -14.25 -13.46
N ASN A 117 36.89 -15.13 -14.42
CA ASN A 117 35.53 -15.32 -14.90
C ASN A 117 34.79 -16.26 -13.94
N LEU A 118 34.05 -15.68 -13.02
CA LEU A 118 33.23 -16.39 -12.05
C LEU A 118 31.96 -16.94 -12.72
N ALA A 119 31.57 -18.16 -12.37
CA ALA A 119 30.23 -18.67 -12.67
C ALA A 119 29.16 -18.00 -11.79
N ASP A 120 27.88 -18.13 -12.14
CA ASP A 120 26.75 -17.51 -11.41
C ASP A 120 26.68 -17.92 -9.93
N ASN A 121 27.28 -19.06 -9.58
CA ASN A 121 27.34 -19.60 -8.23
C ASN A 121 28.71 -19.42 -7.56
N GLU A 122 29.59 -18.61 -8.14
CA GLU A 122 30.94 -18.37 -7.64
C GLU A 122 31.11 -16.91 -7.20
N TYR A 123 31.83 -16.72 -6.10
CA TYR A 123 32.10 -15.39 -5.57
C TYR A 123 33.49 -15.31 -4.94
N LEU A 124 34.02 -14.09 -4.82
CA LEU A 124 35.38 -13.84 -4.37
C LEU A 124 35.42 -13.30 -2.95
N LYS A 125 36.39 -13.82 -2.17
CA LYS A 125 36.76 -13.28 -0.88
C LYS A 125 38.24 -12.90 -0.85
N ALA A 126 38.54 -11.82 -0.14
CA ALA A 126 39.88 -11.29 0.06
C ALA A 126 40.36 -11.57 1.47
N PHE A 127 41.59 -12.06 1.58
CA PHE A 127 42.23 -12.33 2.85
C PHE A 127 43.64 -11.73 2.91
N PRO A 128 44.14 -11.39 4.11
CA PRO A 128 45.54 -11.03 4.29
C PRO A 128 46.45 -12.14 3.75
N ARG A 129 47.70 -11.79 3.48
CA ARG A 129 48.65 -12.76 2.93
C ARG A 129 48.86 -13.93 3.89
N MET A 130 48.46 -15.14 3.46
CA MET A 130 48.55 -16.39 4.22
C MET A 130 49.13 -17.52 3.35
N ILE A 131 49.60 -18.60 3.99
CA ILE A 131 50.21 -19.76 3.30
C ILE A 131 49.08 -20.62 2.71
N ASP A 132 49.22 -21.07 1.46
CA ASP A 132 48.16 -21.76 0.70
C ASP A 132 47.61 -23.03 1.36
N ASP A 133 48.40 -23.72 2.19
CA ASP A 133 47.98 -24.95 2.89
C ASP A 133 46.90 -24.68 3.96
N ASP A 134 46.83 -23.46 4.50
CA ASP A 134 45.79 -23.06 5.46
C ASP A 134 44.47 -22.73 4.75
N ILE A 135 44.54 -22.20 3.52
CA ILE A 135 43.36 -21.77 2.75
C ILE A 135 42.65 -22.95 2.06
N LYS A 136 43.39 -23.97 1.62
CA LYS A 136 42.83 -25.15 0.93
C LYS A 136 42.01 -26.07 1.84
N ASN A 137 42.24 -26.01 3.15
CA ASN A 137 41.43 -26.77 4.10
C ASN A 137 40.15 -25.98 4.40
N ILE A 138 39.01 -26.47 3.88
CA ILE A 138 37.62 -25.95 4.10
C ILE A 138 37.36 -25.56 5.56
N ARG A 139 38.06 -26.20 6.50
CA ARG A 139 38.08 -25.90 7.93
C ARG A 139 38.20 -24.40 8.25
N TRP A 140 39.00 -23.66 7.48
CA TRP A 140 39.25 -22.25 7.75
C TRP A 140 38.06 -21.35 7.39
N LEU A 141 37.24 -21.67 6.37
CA LEU A 141 36.00 -20.92 6.06
C LEU A 141 34.94 -21.04 7.17
N LEU A 142 34.86 -22.20 7.81
CA LEU A 142 33.93 -22.47 8.91
C LEU A 142 34.41 -21.82 10.24
N GLU A 143 35.72 -21.71 10.43
CA GLU A 143 36.37 -21.09 11.60
C GLU A 143 36.56 -19.57 11.44
N ALA A 144 36.48 -19.02 10.22
CA ALA A 144 36.63 -17.59 9.92
C ALA A 144 35.51 -16.68 10.47
N LYS A 145 34.64 -17.17 11.36
CA LYS A 145 33.70 -16.31 12.10
C LYS A 145 34.41 -15.21 12.90
N ASP A 146 35.66 -15.45 13.26
CA ASP A 146 36.49 -14.50 14.02
C ASP A 146 37.27 -13.53 13.11
N PHE A 147 37.20 -13.68 11.78
CA PHE A 147 37.86 -12.77 10.85
C PHE A 147 36.94 -11.60 10.49
N GLU A 148 37.25 -10.41 11.01
CA GLU A 148 36.44 -9.19 10.81
C GLU A 148 36.62 -8.55 9.42
N GLY A 149 37.56 -9.04 8.60
CA GLY A 149 37.85 -8.50 7.27
C GLY A 149 39.18 -7.75 7.20
N ASN A 150 39.45 -7.17 6.03
CA ASN A 150 40.65 -6.38 5.74
C ASN A 150 40.36 -4.89 5.97
N PRO A 151 41.12 -4.19 6.82
CA PRO A 151 40.89 -2.78 7.07
C PRO A 151 41.32 -1.91 5.88
N PHE A 152 40.56 -0.86 5.58
CA PHE A 152 40.92 0.16 4.61
C PHE A 152 40.53 1.55 5.12
N TYR A 153 41.13 2.60 4.54
CA TYR A 153 40.79 4.00 4.84
C TYR A 153 40.09 4.64 3.65
N ALA A 154 39.14 5.55 3.92
CA ALA A 154 38.40 6.28 2.89
C ALA A 154 39.34 7.04 1.92
N LYS A 155 40.45 7.59 2.43
CA LYS A 155 41.46 8.28 1.59
C LYS A 155 42.17 7.37 0.57
N ASN A 156 42.11 6.05 0.75
CA ASN A 156 42.76 5.09 -0.14
C ASN A 156 41.84 4.68 -1.30
N ILE A 157 40.62 5.23 -1.37
CA ILE A 157 39.68 4.98 -2.46
C ILE A 157 40.15 5.75 -3.70
N LEU A 158 40.26 5.01 -4.80
CA LEU A 158 40.81 5.48 -6.07
C LEU A 158 39.88 5.13 -7.23
N PHE A 159 40.04 5.86 -8.34
CA PHE A 159 39.29 5.66 -9.57
C PHE A 159 40.26 5.44 -10.74
N HIS A 160 40.00 4.42 -11.54
CA HIS A 160 40.86 4.08 -12.68
C HIS A 160 40.75 5.17 -13.77
N HIS A 161 41.89 5.62 -14.31
CA HIS A 161 41.94 6.75 -15.25
C HIS A 161 41.02 6.55 -16.46
N SER A 162 40.93 5.35 -17.04
CA SER A 162 40.09 5.09 -18.21
C SER A 162 38.60 5.35 -17.97
N GLN A 163 38.12 5.15 -16.74
CA GLN A 163 36.72 5.40 -16.38
C GLN A 163 36.49 6.90 -16.16
N VAL A 164 37.42 7.57 -15.49
CA VAL A 164 37.40 9.02 -15.26
C VAL A 164 37.48 9.78 -16.59
N ASP A 165 38.43 9.41 -17.45
CA ASP A 165 38.63 10.01 -18.78
C ASP A 165 37.40 9.80 -19.65
N LYS A 166 36.77 8.62 -19.61
CA LYS A 166 35.52 8.35 -20.33
C LYS A 166 34.39 9.23 -19.84
N LEU A 167 34.24 9.39 -18.52
CA LEU A 167 33.21 10.24 -17.91
C LEU A 167 33.41 11.73 -18.26
N LEU A 168 34.66 12.20 -18.25
CA LEU A 168 35.02 13.58 -18.63
C LEU A 168 34.88 13.81 -20.14
N SER A 169 35.24 12.83 -20.98
CA SER A 169 35.14 12.92 -22.44
C SER A 169 33.69 12.83 -22.93
N GLN A 170 32.88 11.94 -22.34
CA GLN A 170 31.43 11.90 -22.58
C GLN A 170 30.79 13.23 -22.25
N ARG A 171 31.28 13.91 -21.19
CA ARG A 171 30.91 15.30 -20.89
C ARG A 171 31.37 16.29 -21.95
N GLN A 172 32.60 16.24 -22.47
CA GLN A 172 33.02 17.16 -23.53
C GLN A 172 32.19 16.98 -24.82
N SER A 173 31.79 15.76 -25.18
CA SER A 173 30.83 15.54 -26.27
C SER A 173 29.39 15.92 -25.93
N THR A 174 29.03 16.02 -24.65
CA THR A 174 27.70 16.50 -24.20
C THR A 174 27.70 17.94 -23.70
N ILE A 175 28.83 18.64 -23.68
CA ILE A 175 28.89 20.08 -23.40
C ILE A 175 28.43 20.88 -24.64
N GLU A 176 28.44 20.28 -25.83
CA GLU A 176 27.68 20.81 -27.00
C GLU A 176 26.19 20.41 -27.01
N THR A 177 25.73 19.53 -26.12
CA THR A 177 24.29 19.25 -25.93
C THR A 177 23.96 18.83 -24.49
N LYS A 178 24.13 19.74 -23.52
CA LYS A 178 23.19 19.75 -22.39
C LYS A 178 21.90 20.33 -22.96
N SER A 179 21.15 19.49 -23.67
CA SER A 179 19.73 19.75 -23.87
C SER A 179 19.13 19.74 -22.48
N ALA A 180 19.01 20.91 -21.86
CA ALA A 180 18.10 21.10 -20.75
C ALA A 180 16.79 20.40 -21.15
N ILE A 181 16.35 19.42 -20.34
CA ILE A 181 15.09 18.71 -20.58
C ILE A 181 14.06 19.78 -20.97
N PRO A 182 13.53 19.76 -22.20
CA PRO A 182 12.73 20.87 -22.69
C PRO A 182 11.58 21.12 -21.73
N ILE A 183 11.33 22.39 -21.37
CA ILE A 183 10.33 22.75 -20.35
C ILE A 183 8.97 22.11 -20.67
N PHE A 184 8.64 21.97 -21.97
CA PHE A 184 7.37 21.38 -22.41
C PHE A 184 7.20 19.90 -22.02
N TYR A 185 8.27 19.16 -21.67
CA TYR A 185 8.16 17.81 -21.13
C TYR A 185 7.42 17.78 -19.78
N LYS A 186 7.32 18.94 -19.10
CA LYS A 186 6.60 19.11 -17.85
C LYS A 186 5.14 19.55 -18.03
N ASN A 187 4.66 19.68 -19.27
CA ASN A 187 3.27 20.06 -19.52
C ASN A 187 2.31 18.99 -18.97
N GLU A 188 1.15 19.44 -18.50
CA GLU A 188 0.08 18.55 -18.03
C GLU A 188 -0.71 17.93 -19.19
N PHE A 189 -0.72 18.62 -20.33
CA PHE A 189 -1.47 18.28 -21.53
C PHE A 189 -0.56 18.35 -22.76
N PHE A 190 -0.78 17.46 -23.72
CA PHE A 190 -0.04 17.40 -24.98
C PHE A 190 -0.99 17.34 -26.16
N THR A 191 -0.84 18.28 -27.09
CA THR A 191 -1.48 18.19 -28.41
C THR A 191 -0.86 17.06 -29.23
N LEU A 192 -1.50 16.67 -30.33
CA LEU A 192 -0.95 15.67 -31.27
C LEU A 192 0.45 16.06 -31.76
N ILE A 193 0.68 17.35 -32.03
CA ILE A 193 1.95 17.86 -32.52
C ILE A 193 3.01 17.78 -31.42
N GLU A 194 2.71 18.20 -30.20
CA GLU A 194 3.66 18.13 -29.08
C GLU A 194 3.99 16.68 -28.70
N ALA A 195 3.01 15.79 -28.72
CA ALA A 195 3.22 14.36 -28.50
C ALA A 195 4.11 13.73 -29.59
N ALA A 196 3.94 14.13 -30.85
CA ALA A 196 4.80 13.70 -31.94
C ALA A 196 6.22 14.29 -31.82
N CYS A 197 6.34 15.55 -31.38
CA CYS A 197 7.62 16.20 -31.11
C CYS A 197 8.39 15.53 -29.96
N LEU A 198 7.70 15.01 -28.93
CA LEU A 198 8.32 14.22 -27.86
C LEU A 198 9.03 12.99 -28.42
N ILE A 199 8.36 12.23 -29.27
CA ILE A 199 8.91 11.00 -29.87
C ILE A 199 10.04 11.33 -30.86
N ALA A 200 9.83 12.34 -31.71
CA ALA A 200 10.79 12.72 -32.74
C ALA A 200 12.02 13.48 -32.18
N ASN A 201 11.97 13.89 -30.91
CA ASN A 201 12.93 14.78 -30.26
C ASN A 201 13.10 16.12 -31.00
N GLU A 202 11.98 16.71 -31.40
CA GLU A 202 11.91 17.99 -32.12
C GLU A 202 11.32 19.09 -31.25
N ASN A 203 11.59 20.35 -31.58
CA ASN A 203 10.99 21.49 -30.87
C ASN A 203 9.58 21.78 -31.43
N PRO A 204 8.52 21.75 -30.60
CA PRO A 204 7.15 22.03 -31.06
C PRO A 204 6.98 23.41 -31.70
N VAL A 205 7.71 24.43 -31.25
CA VAL A 205 7.67 25.78 -31.83
C VAL A 205 8.26 25.78 -33.24
N THR A 206 9.38 25.08 -33.43
CA THR A 206 10.03 24.95 -34.74
C THR A 206 9.15 24.20 -35.73
N ILE A 207 8.54 23.10 -35.29
CA ILE A 207 7.62 22.31 -36.11
C ILE A 207 6.37 23.12 -36.49
N ASN A 208 5.74 23.81 -35.54
CA ASN A 208 4.56 24.64 -35.83
C ASN A 208 4.86 25.77 -36.83
N ASN A 209 6.07 26.34 -36.79
CA ASN A 209 6.48 27.39 -37.72
C ASN A 209 6.78 26.87 -39.13
N ALA A 210 7.24 25.61 -39.25
CA ALA A 210 7.63 24.99 -40.51
C ALA A 210 6.52 24.14 -41.16
N TRP A 211 5.40 23.91 -40.47
CA TRP A 211 4.36 22.95 -40.87
C TRP A 211 3.82 23.15 -42.29
N ASP A 212 3.65 24.41 -42.71
CA ASP A 212 3.08 24.77 -44.01
C ASP A 212 4.13 24.84 -45.13
N GLU A 213 5.40 24.53 -44.84
CA GLU A 213 6.46 24.56 -45.83
C GLU A 213 6.35 23.40 -46.84
N LYS A 214 6.54 23.70 -48.13
CA LYS A 214 6.44 22.71 -49.23
C LYS A 214 7.35 21.49 -49.10
N ASN A 215 8.45 21.60 -48.35
CA ASN A 215 9.44 20.55 -48.17
C ASN A 215 9.43 19.94 -46.75
N PHE A 216 8.43 20.26 -45.93
CA PHE A 216 8.36 19.87 -44.52
C PHE A 216 8.60 18.38 -44.30
N SER A 217 7.94 17.51 -45.07
CA SER A 217 8.08 16.05 -44.93
C SER A 217 9.49 15.52 -45.24
N ASN A 218 10.26 16.22 -46.08
CA ASN A 218 11.64 15.86 -46.38
C ASN A 218 12.60 16.37 -45.30
N GLN A 219 12.25 17.48 -44.65
CA GLN A 219 13.07 18.10 -43.61
C GLN A 219 12.88 17.46 -42.24
N TYR A 220 11.67 17.00 -41.92
CA TYR A 220 11.32 16.38 -40.64
C TYR A 220 10.68 14.99 -40.80
N PRO A 221 11.36 14.00 -41.42
CA PRO A 221 10.78 12.68 -41.68
C PRO A 221 10.42 11.92 -40.39
N ARG A 222 11.23 12.07 -39.33
CA ARG A 222 10.98 11.45 -38.02
C ARG A 222 9.74 12.02 -37.33
N PHE A 223 9.52 13.33 -37.48
CA PHE A 223 8.32 13.97 -36.98
C PHE A 223 7.07 13.43 -37.71
N VAL A 224 7.11 13.31 -39.03
CA VAL A 224 5.97 12.80 -39.82
C VAL A 224 5.60 11.37 -39.41
N GLU A 225 6.60 10.52 -39.20
CA GLU A 225 6.40 9.16 -38.71
C GLU A 225 5.77 9.15 -37.30
N ALA A 226 6.34 9.91 -36.37
CA ALA A 226 5.82 10.05 -35.00
C ALA A 226 4.39 10.62 -34.97
N HIS A 227 4.10 11.59 -35.83
CA HIS A 227 2.79 12.20 -35.94
C HIS A 227 1.75 11.20 -36.44
N ASN A 228 2.06 10.43 -37.49
CA ASN A 228 1.16 9.37 -37.97
C ASN A 228 0.90 8.30 -36.90
N PHE A 229 1.94 7.94 -36.14
CA PHE A 229 1.82 7.01 -35.01
C PHE A 229 0.87 7.54 -33.92
N ILE A 230 1.10 8.77 -33.44
CA ILE A 230 0.24 9.41 -32.44
C ILE A 230 -1.20 9.58 -32.92
N LEU A 231 -1.39 9.95 -34.20
CA LEU A 231 -2.71 10.09 -34.81
C LEU A 231 -3.46 8.75 -34.86
N SER A 232 -2.75 7.65 -35.15
CA SER A 232 -3.32 6.30 -35.12
C SER A 232 -3.77 5.88 -33.71
N ILE A 233 -3.00 6.23 -32.67
CA ILE A 233 -3.36 6.00 -31.27
C ILE A 233 -4.60 6.81 -30.91
N TYR A 234 -4.64 8.09 -31.27
CA TYR A 234 -5.79 8.95 -31.01
C TYR A 234 -7.08 8.44 -31.68
N HIS A 235 -6.99 7.92 -32.91
CA HIS A 235 -8.17 7.39 -33.61
C HIS A 235 -8.68 6.05 -33.07
N THR A 236 -7.84 5.29 -32.37
CA THR A 236 -8.17 3.97 -31.80
C THR A 236 -8.56 4.05 -30.33
N SER A 237 -8.21 5.15 -29.64
CA SER A 237 -8.62 5.37 -28.26
C SER A 237 -10.06 5.89 -28.17
N ASN A 238 -10.72 5.63 -27.04
CA ASN A 238 -12.06 6.17 -26.73
C ASN A 238 -12.03 7.69 -26.41
N LEU A 239 -10.93 8.39 -26.69
CA LEU A 239 -10.71 9.82 -26.38
C LEU A 239 -11.40 10.78 -27.38
N LYS A 240 -12.34 10.27 -28.18
CA LYS A 240 -12.99 11.01 -29.29
C LYS A 240 -14.03 12.05 -28.85
N GLU A 241 -14.36 12.14 -27.57
CA GLU A 241 -15.43 13.01 -27.06
C GLU A 241 -14.97 14.45 -26.72
N MET A 242 -13.69 14.77 -26.90
CA MET A 242 -13.14 16.11 -26.65
C MET A 242 -13.11 16.95 -27.92
N ASP A 243 -13.52 18.22 -27.83
CA ASP A 243 -13.50 19.20 -28.94
C ASP A 243 -12.09 19.48 -29.50
N SER A 244 -11.04 19.04 -28.80
CA SER A 244 -9.65 19.14 -29.24
C SER A 244 -8.88 17.85 -28.91
N PRO A 245 -8.09 17.29 -29.84
CA PRO A 245 -7.33 16.07 -29.63
C PRO A 245 -6.11 16.33 -28.74
N VAL A 246 -6.28 16.09 -27.44
CA VAL A 246 -5.26 16.33 -26.40
C VAL A 246 -5.08 15.07 -25.56
N PHE A 247 -3.84 14.76 -25.20
CA PHE A 247 -3.48 13.71 -24.26
C PHE A 247 -3.12 14.29 -22.90
N MET A 248 -3.55 13.63 -21.83
CA MET A 248 -3.00 13.90 -20.50
C MET A 248 -1.55 13.40 -20.42
N SER A 249 -0.70 14.11 -19.68
CA SER A 249 0.71 13.74 -19.48
C SER A 249 0.89 12.31 -18.95
N TYR A 250 0.07 11.88 -17.97
CA TYR A 250 0.15 10.52 -17.42
C TYR A 250 -0.29 9.45 -18.43
N GLU A 251 -1.36 9.70 -19.19
CA GLU A 251 -1.87 8.79 -20.21
C GLU A 251 -0.85 8.60 -21.33
N LEU A 252 -0.24 9.69 -21.78
CA LEU A 252 0.77 9.64 -22.83
C LEU A 252 2.01 8.87 -22.38
N LYS A 253 2.47 9.10 -21.14
CA LYS A 253 3.61 8.36 -20.55
C LYS A 253 3.35 6.86 -20.56
N GLN A 254 2.17 6.43 -20.10
CA GLN A 254 1.78 5.02 -20.05
C GLN A 254 1.60 4.41 -21.44
N LEU A 255 0.94 5.13 -22.36
CA LEU A 255 0.76 4.68 -23.74
C LEU A 255 2.09 4.43 -24.45
N LEU A 256 3.07 5.33 -24.25
CA LEU A 256 4.40 5.18 -24.82
C LEU A 256 5.16 4.00 -24.19
N ALA A 257 5.09 3.82 -22.87
CA ALA A 257 5.72 2.67 -22.22
C ALA A 257 5.08 1.34 -22.60
N ASN A 258 3.75 1.27 -22.76
CA ASN A 258 3.05 0.08 -23.24
C ASN A 258 3.42 -0.28 -24.70
N LYS A 259 4.06 0.63 -25.43
CA LYS A 259 4.58 0.44 -26.78
C LYS A 259 6.11 0.32 -26.81
N ASP A 260 6.75 0.13 -25.66
CA ASP A 260 8.20 0.04 -25.47
C ASP A 260 8.97 1.29 -25.94
N ILE A 261 8.34 2.47 -25.88
CA ILE A 261 8.95 3.77 -26.20
C ILE A 261 9.30 4.50 -24.91
N PHE A 262 10.60 4.62 -24.62
CA PHE A 262 11.12 5.30 -23.44
C PHE A 262 11.91 6.55 -23.84
N ILE A 263 11.49 7.70 -23.30
CA ILE A 263 12.01 9.04 -23.53
C ILE A 263 12.64 9.53 -22.22
N ALA A 264 13.93 9.82 -22.29
CA ALA A 264 14.71 10.30 -21.16
C ALA A 264 14.11 11.60 -20.60
N GLY A 265 13.93 11.66 -19.28
CA GLY A 265 13.33 12.80 -18.60
C GLY A 265 11.81 13.00 -18.79
N PHE A 266 11.11 12.11 -19.50
CA PHE A 266 9.65 12.14 -19.64
C PHE A 266 8.97 10.90 -19.04
N ASN A 267 9.31 9.69 -19.51
CA ASN A 267 8.65 8.44 -19.11
C ASN A 267 9.63 7.29 -18.76
N GLU A 268 10.91 7.62 -18.56
CA GLU A 268 11.99 6.69 -18.18
C GLU A 268 11.81 6.07 -16.78
N ASN A 269 11.08 6.72 -15.86
CA ASN A 269 10.90 6.29 -14.47
C ASN A 269 9.50 5.68 -14.19
N ILE A 270 8.84 5.09 -15.19
CA ILE A 270 7.44 4.62 -15.05
C ILE A 270 7.22 3.57 -13.96
N ASN A 271 8.25 2.90 -13.46
CA ASN A 271 8.15 2.05 -12.26
C ASN A 271 7.66 2.83 -11.01
N GLN A 272 7.75 4.16 -10.99
CA GLN A 272 7.14 5.01 -9.94
C GLN A 272 5.67 5.37 -10.22
N ILE A 273 5.16 5.26 -11.45
CA ILE A 273 3.76 5.59 -11.79
C ILE A 273 2.77 4.51 -11.32
N ALA A 274 3.20 3.25 -11.17
CA ALA A 274 2.37 2.21 -10.55
C ALA A 274 1.90 2.61 -9.14
N LEU A 275 2.72 3.37 -8.40
CA LEU A 275 2.38 3.90 -7.09
C LEU A 275 1.37 5.07 -7.16
N GLU A 276 1.40 5.87 -8.24
CA GLU A 276 0.44 6.95 -8.47
C GLU A 276 -0.93 6.43 -8.95
N GLU A 277 -0.96 5.33 -9.73
CA GLU A 277 -2.19 4.62 -10.09
C GLU A 277 -2.84 3.97 -8.87
N GLU A 278 -2.06 3.31 -8.02
CA GLU A 278 -2.54 2.76 -6.75
C GLU A 278 -3.09 3.89 -5.86
N LEU A 279 -2.40 5.04 -5.79
CA LEU A 279 -2.89 6.22 -5.07
C LEU A 279 -4.16 6.83 -5.68
N TYR A 280 -4.34 6.78 -7.00
CA TYR A 280 -5.54 7.29 -7.68
C TYR A 280 -6.75 6.39 -7.42
N GLU A 281 -6.60 5.06 -7.58
CA GLU A 281 -7.66 4.10 -7.28
C GLU A 281 -8.03 4.11 -5.79
N LEU A 282 -7.04 4.20 -4.88
CA LEU A 282 -7.30 4.37 -3.44
C LEU A 282 -8.04 5.67 -3.12
N ARG A 283 -7.80 6.76 -3.86
CA ARG A 283 -8.54 8.03 -3.70
C ARG A 283 -9.97 7.90 -4.18
N LYS A 284 -10.19 7.22 -5.31
CA LYS A 284 -11.52 6.96 -5.87
C LYS A 284 -12.36 6.08 -4.95
N GLU A 285 -11.77 5.00 -4.42
CA GLU A 285 -12.40 4.11 -3.44
C GLU A 285 -12.76 4.88 -2.15
N ARG A 286 -11.86 5.74 -1.65
CA ARG A 286 -12.13 6.58 -0.48
C ARG A 286 -13.30 7.56 -0.66
N ILE A 287 -13.49 8.07 -1.88
CA ILE A 287 -14.62 8.94 -2.20
C ILE A 287 -15.93 8.14 -2.19
N GLN A 288 -15.95 6.97 -2.83
CA GLN A 288 -17.12 6.08 -2.81
C GLN A 288 -17.51 5.67 -1.39
N LEU A 289 -16.55 5.24 -0.57
CA LEU A 289 -16.80 4.86 0.82
C LEU A 289 -17.33 6.02 1.66
N ARG A 290 -16.94 7.28 1.37
CA ARG A 290 -17.50 8.46 2.04
C ARG A 290 -18.96 8.70 1.67
N GLU A 291 -19.32 8.53 0.40
CA GLU A 291 -20.69 8.68 -0.06
C GLU A 291 -21.58 7.58 0.51
N GLU A 292 -21.11 6.33 0.51
CA GLU A 292 -21.83 5.21 1.08
C GLU A 292 -22.02 5.37 2.60
N LYS A 293 -20.98 5.78 3.33
CA LYS A 293 -21.08 6.12 4.75
C LYS A 293 -22.13 7.21 5.01
N LYS A 294 -22.16 8.26 4.18
CA LYS A 294 -23.14 9.34 4.31
C LYS A 294 -24.57 8.85 4.07
N ASN A 295 -24.77 7.95 3.11
CA ASN A 295 -26.07 7.35 2.83
C ASN A 295 -26.53 6.44 4.00
N LEU A 296 -25.64 5.62 4.54
CA LEU A 296 -25.93 4.78 5.70
C LEU A 296 -26.24 5.61 6.96
N GLU A 297 -25.54 6.72 7.17
CA GLU A 297 -25.85 7.65 8.28
C GLU A 297 -27.25 8.27 8.16
N LEU A 298 -27.70 8.57 6.94
CA LEU A 298 -29.06 9.06 6.68
C LEU A 298 -30.10 7.97 6.96
N GLU A 299 -29.86 6.74 6.51
CA GLU A 299 -30.76 5.60 6.75
C GLU A 299 -30.90 5.28 8.25
N ILE A 300 -29.78 5.33 9.00
CA ILE A 300 -29.79 5.18 10.46
C ILE A 300 -30.65 6.27 11.12
N GLN A 301 -30.55 7.53 10.67
CA GLN A 301 -31.39 8.61 11.23
C GLN A 301 -32.88 8.39 10.96
N GLU A 302 -33.24 7.86 9.78
CA GLU A 302 -34.63 7.55 9.46
C GLU A 302 -35.15 6.39 10.31
N LEU A 303 -34.38 5.31 10.45
CA LEU A 303 -34.72 4.17 11.29
C LEU A 303 -34.86 4.57 12.77
N GLN A 304 -34.00 5.47 13.26
CA GLN A 304 -34.12 6.00 14.62
C GLN A 304 -35.42 6.77 14.85
N LYS A 305 -35.88 7.55 13.86
CA LYS A 305 -37.18 8.26 13.93
C LYS A 305 -38.36 7.28 13.92
N VAL A 306 -38.30 6.24 13.08
CA VAL A 306 -39.32 5.19 13.04
C VAL A 306 -39.36 4.44 14.37
N HIS A 307 -38.20 4.09 14.92
CA HIS A 307 -38.10 3.40 16.20
C HIS A 307 -38.62 4.27 17.36
N SER A 308 -38.35 5.58 17.37
CA SER A 308 -38.93 6.47 18.39
C SER A 308 -40.45 6.54 18.28
N TYR A 309 -41.00 6.62 17.07
CA TYR A 309 -42.44 6.60 16.85
C TYR A 309 -43.08 5.29 17.33
N GLN A 310 -42.48 4.15 16.99
CA GLN A 310 -42.94 2.84 17.46
C GLN A 310 -42.84 2.70 18.98
N GLN A 311 -41.81 3.24 19.61
CA GLN A 311 -41.70 3.24 21.08
C GLN A 311 -42.78 4.10 21.75
N GLU A 312 -43.15 5.23 21.15
CA GLU A 312 -44.27 6.05 21.61
C GLU A 312 -45.60 5.31 21.45
N GLU A 313 -45.83 4.68 20.29
CA GLU A 313 -47.04 3.88 20.03
C GLU A 313 -47.15 2.66 20.96
N ILE A 314 -46.02 2.00 21.29
CA ILE A 314 -45.96 0.93 22.27
C ILE A 314 -46.26 1.46 23.68
N LYS A 315 -45.76 2.64 24.07
CA LYS A 315 -46.09 3.25 25.37
C LYS A 315 -47.58 3.61 25.47
N GLU A 316 -48.20 4.08 24.39
CA GLU A 316 -49.63 4.37 24.36
C GLU A 316 -50.50 3.10 24.38
N ASN A 317 -50.00 1.97 23.84
CA ASN A 317 -50.74 0.71 23.73
C ASN A 317 -50.33 -0.38 24.75
N CYS A 318 -49.34 -0.13 25.62
CA CYS A 318 -48.97 -1.06 26.68
C CYS A 318 -49.97 -0.99 27.84
N LEU A 319 -50.36 -2.17 28.34
CA LEU A 319 -51.02 -2.26 29.64
C LEU A 319 -50.08 -1.65 30.70
N PRO A 320 -50.60 -0.91 31.69
CA PRO A 320 -49.80 -0.16 32.67
C PRO A 320 -48.88 -0.99 33.58
N PHE A 321 -48.81 -2.31 33.41
CA PHE A 321 -48.09 -3.23 34.30
C PHE A 321 -47.41 -4.35 33.49
N SER A 322 -46.08 -4.31 33.38
CA SER A 322 -45.27 -5.45 32.94
C SER A 322 -45.08 -6.41 34.13
N GLY A 323 -45.46 -7.67 33.96
CA GLY A 323 -45.58 -8.68 35.02
C GLY A 323 -44.27 -9.19 35.65
N ASP A 324 -43.16 -8.48 35.46
CA ASP A 324 -41.82 -8.95 35.87
C ASP A 324 -41.28 -8.24 37.12
N ASN A 325 -42.07 -7.39 37.79
CA ASN A 325 -41.65 -6.76 39.05
C ASN A 325 -42.05 -7.65 40.25
N PRO A 326 -41.08 -8.16 41.03
CA PRO A 326 -41.33 -9.09 42.14
C PRO A 326 -42.12 -8.49 43.32
N ASP A 327 -42.31 -7.17 43.35
CA ASP A 327 -43.06 -6.47 44.40
C ASP A 327 -44.58 -6.40 44.15
N PHE A 328 -45.09 -6.95 43.03
CA PHE A 328 -46.52 -6.89 42.74
C PHE A 328 -47.33 -7.99 43.44
N PRO A 329 -48.57 -7.69 43.89
CA PRO A 329 -49.48 -8.69 44.41
C PRO A 329 -49.72 -9.80 43.38
N ILE A 330 -49.67 -11.06 43.82
CA ILE A 330 -49.82 -12.27 42.99
C ILE A 330 -51.11 -12.21 42.15
N GLU A 331 -52.16 -11.59 42.68
CA GLU A 331 -53.42 -11.30 42.00
C GLU A 331 -53.25 -10.57 40.66
N LEU A 332 -52.35 -9.58 40.63
CA LEU A 332 -52.17 -8.67 39.51
C LEU A 332 -51.37 -9.36 38.39
N SER A 333 -50.36 -10.13 38.76
CA SER A 333 -49.59 -10.97 37.84
C SER A 333 -50.48 -12.04 37.21
N LEU A 334 -51.37 -12.66 38.00
CA LEU A 334 -52.32 -13.65 37.48
C LEU A 334 -53.37 -13.01 36.56
N ALA A 335 -53.86 -11.81 36.90
CA ALA A 335 -54.79 -11.08 36.06
C ALA A 335 -54.18 -10.70 34.71
N ASN A 336 -52.94 -10.21 34.70
CA ASN A 336 -52.20 -9.89 33.48
C ASN A 336 -51.96 -11.12 32.61
N PHE A 337 -51.60 -12.25 33.23
CA PHE A 337 -51.45 -13.52 32.53
C PHE A 337 -52.75 -13.94 31.83
N ILE A 338 -53.87 -13.93 32.57
CA ILE A 338 -55.19 -14.28 32.02
C ILE A 338 -55.55 -13.36 30.84
N TRP A 339 -55.32 -12.05 30.98
CA TRP A 339 -55.65 -11.08 29.95
C TRP A 339 -54.80 -11.28 28.68
N LYS A 340 -53.50 -11.54 28.85
CA LYS A 340 -52.57 -11.84 27.75
C LYS A 340 -52.97 -13.10 26.99
N GLU A 341 -53.29 -14.18 27.69
CA GLU A 341 -53.67 -15.45 27.05
C GLU A 341 -54.98 -15.35 26.25
N ILE A 342 -55.96 -14.60 26.76
CA ILE A 342 -57.27 -14.46 26.11
C ILE A 342 -57.22 -13.48 24.95
N TYR A 343 -56.64 -12.28 25.14
CA TYR A 343 -56.79 -11.18 24.18
C TYR A 343 -55.59 -10.96 23.26
N ILE A 344 -54.38 -11.22 23.75
CA ILE A 344 -53.14 -11.00 22.99
C ILE A 344 -52.77 -12.29 22.23
N ASN A 345 -52.64 -13.39 22.96
CA ASN A 345 -52.24 -14.69 22.40
C ASN A 345 -53.42 -15.43 21.73
N LYS A 346 -54.65 -14.95 21.92
CA LYS A 346 -55.89 -15.49 21.31
C LYS A 346 -56.02 -17.02 21.46
N ARG A 347 -55.67 -17.54 22.64
CA ARG A 347 -55.62 -18.98 22.92
C ARG A 347 -56.98 -19.67 22.79
N PHE A 348 -58.07 -18.92 22.95
CA PHE A 348 -59.44 -19.44 22.88
C PHE A 348 -60.16 -18.95 21.61
N PRO A 349 -60.98 -19.79 20.97
CA PRO A 349 -61.79 -19.40 19.82
C PRO A 349 -62.72 -18.22 20.14
N GLN A 350 -62.98 -17.32 19.17
CA GLN A 350 -63.84 -16.13 19.37
C GLN A 350 -65.26 -16.40 19.88
N LYS A 351 -65.74 -17.66 19.82
CA LYS A 351 -67.05 -18.08 20.34
C LYS A 351 -67.07 -18.33 21.85
N TYR A 352 -65.90 -18.40 22.50
CA TYR A 352 -65.81 -18.53 23.95
C TYR A 352 -66.20 -17.22 24.63
N SER A 353 -67.07 -17.30 25.64
CA SER A 353 -67.25 -16.15 26.52
C SER A 353 -65.98 -15.96 27.38
N HIS A 354 -65.72 -14.72 27.79
CA HIS A 354 -64.58 -14.42 28.67
C HIS A 354 -64.58 -15.29 29.93
N GLU A 355 -65.77 -15.54 30.49
CA GLU A 355 -65.92 -16.39 31.67
C GLU A 355 -65.60 -17.86 31.40
N GLN A 356 -65.98 -18.39 30.23
CA GLN A 356 -65.64 -19.75 29.81
C GLN A 356 -64.13 -19.91 29.63
N ALA A 357 -63.49 -18.94 28.96
CA ALA A 357 -62.04 -18.93 28.74
C ALA A 357 -61.26 -18.89 30.07
N ILE A 358 -61.72 -18.10 31.05
CA ILE A 358 -61.09 -18.05 32.37
C ILE A 358 -61.24 -19.38 33.13
N ASN A 359 -62.43 -19.98 33.10
CA ASN A 359 -62.64 -21.26 33.79
C ASN A 359 -61.78 -22.37 33.19
N GLU A 360 -61.62 -22.41 31.86
CA GLU A 360 -60.69 -23.34 31.22
C GLU A 360 -59.23 -23.06 31.58
N LEU A 361 -58.82 -21.78 31.65
CA LEU A 361 -57.49 -21.42 32.13
C LEU A 361 -57.24 -21.90 33.56
N PHE A 362 -58.18 -21.67 34.48
CA PHE A 362 -58.07 -22.15 35.86
C PHE A 362 -58.03 -23.66 35.98
N ASN A 363 -58.76 -24.39 35.12
CA ASN A 363 -58.72 -25.85 35.09
C ASN A 363 -57.43 -26.40 34.47
N SER A 364 -56.83 -25.67 33.53
CA SER A 364 -55.57 -26.06 32.87
C SER A 364 -54.33 -25.79 33.71
N MET A 365 -54.43 -24.93 34.72
CA MET A 365 -53.31 -24.58 35.59
C MET A 365 -53.36 -25.39 36.88
N ASN A 366 -52.35 -26.23 37.10
CA ASN A 366 -52.13 -26.89 38.38
C ASN A 366 -51.59 -25.88 39.40
N PHE A 367 -52.50 -25.25 40.15
CA PHE A 367 -52.14 -24.40 41.28
C PHE A 367 -51.85 -25.25 42.53
N GLU A 368 -50.81 -26.06 42.50
CA GLU A 368 -50.42 -26.91 43.65
C GLU A 368 -49.99 -26.08 44.89
N HIS A 369 -49.70 -24.78 44.72
CA HIS A 369 -49.17 -23.92 45.78
C HIS A 369 -49.97 -22.64 46.06
N ILE A 370 -51.13 -22.43 45.42
CA ILE A 370 -52.00 -21.27 45.69
C ILE A 370 -53.44 -21.78 45.83
N PRO A 371 -54.03 -21.78 47.04
CA PRO A 371 -55.43 -22.13 47.20
C PRO A 371 -56.30 -21.03 46.58
N LEU A 372 -56.70 -21.23 45.33
CA LEU A 372 -57.66 -20.38 44.63
C LEU A 372 -59.05 -20.54 45.28
N THR A 373 -59.29 -19.81 46.36
CA THR A 373 -60.63 -19.68 46.95
C THR A 373 -61.62 -19.17 45.91
N GLU A 374 -62.90 -19.56 46.00
CA GLU A 374 -63.92 -19.09 45.03
C GLU A 374 -63.99 -17.56 44.95
N LYS A 375 -63.91 -16.90 46.11
CA LYS A 375 -63.86 -15.44 46.21
C LYS A 375 -62.69 -14.81 45.45
N PHE A 376 -61.56 -15.49 45.37
CA PHE A 376 -60.39 -15.05 44.63
C PHE A 376 -60.57 -15.25 43.12
N LYS A 377 -61.12 -16.39 42.70
CA LYS A 377 -61.48 -16.65 41.29
C LYS A 377 -62.50 -15.62 40.79
N ASP A 378 -63.51 -15.29 41.58
CA ASP A 378 -64.52 -14.29 41.23
C ASP A 378 -63.93 -12.88 41.12
N ARG A 379 -63.00 -12.53 42.02
CA ARG A 379 -62.29 -11.25 41.96
C ARG A 379 -61.42 -11.15 40.71
N LEU A 380 -60.71 -12.21 40.34
CA LEU A 380 -59.92 -12.27 39.12
C LEU A 380 -60.79 -12.20 37.86
N LYS A 381 -61.92 -12.92 37.83
CA LYS A 381 -62.92 -12.80 36.76
C LYS A 381 -63.38 -11.35 36.60
N SER A 382 -63.76 -10.71 37.71
CA SER A 382 -64.22 -9.32 37.72
C SER A 382 -63.18 -8.34 37.16
N ILE A 383 -61.92 -8.44 37.60
CA ILE A 383 -60.85 -7.52 37.21
C ILE A 383 -60.38 -7.73 35.76
N THR A 384 -60.41 -8.97 35.27
CA THR A 384 -59.93 -9.32 33.91
C THR A 384 -61.03 -9.23 32.86
N THR A 385 -62.31 -9.15 33.25
CA THR A 385 -63.42 -8.97 32.32
C THR A 385 -63.30 -7.58 31.69
N PRO A 386 -63.26 -7.47 30.34
CA PRO A 386 -63.25 -6.18 29.70
C PRO A 386 -64.47 -5.38 30.15
N LEU A 387 -64.22 -4.15 30.62
CA LEU A 387 -65.28 -3.22 30.97
C LEU A 387 -66.17 -2.99 29.74
N ARG A 388 -67.31 -3.69 29.66
CA ARG A 388 -68.42 -3.29 28.78
C ARG A 388 -69.17 -2.15 29.46
N LEU A 389 -68.51 -1.01 29.58
CA LEU A 389 -69.18 0.21 30.01
C LEU A 389 -70.14 0.59 28.88
N LYS A 390 -71.45 0.57 29.16
CA LYS A 390 -72.38 1.26 28.28
C LYS A 390 -71.99 2.74 28.29
N PRO A 391 -72.22 3.51 27.20
CA PRO A 391 -71.76 4.90 27.11
C PRO A 391 -72.15 5.79 28.30
N LYS A 392 -73.27 5.48 28.97
CA LYS A 392 -73.74 6.18 30.18
C LYS A 392 -72.86 5.93 31.42
N ASP A 393 -72.29 4.74 31.55
CA ASP A 393 -71.49 4.34 32.71
C ASP A 393 -70.03 4.85 32.60
N TRP A 394 -69.58 5.17 31.38
CA TRP A 394 -68.28 5.81 31.12
C TRP A 394 -68.19 7.22 31.70
N ASN A 395 -69.29 7.98 31.66
CA ASN A 395 -69.35 9.34 32.21
C ASN A 395 -69.32 9.33 33.74
N VAL A 396 -69.99 8.36 34.37
CA VAL A 396 -69.98 8.16 35.82
C VAL A 396 -68.59 7.72 36.31
N PHE A 397 -67.89 6.87 35.55
CA PHE A 397 -66.51 6.47 35.87
C PHE A 397 -65.53 7.65 35.78
N LYS A 398 -65.68 8.52 34.77
CA LYS A 398 -64.89 9.76 34.63
C LYS A 398 -65.18 10.79 35.74
N GLU A 399 -66.43 10.94 36.16
CA GLU A 399 -66.79 11.80 37.30
C GLU A 399 -66.25 11.27 38.62
N ASN A 400 -66.28 9.95 38.84
CA ASN A 400 -65.74 9.34 40.05
C ASN A 400 -64.20 9.43 40.12
N GLN A 401 -63.48 9.38 39.00
CA GLN A 401 -62.04 9.65 38.98
C GLN A 401 -61.70 11.11 39.29
N LYS A 402 -62.54 12.07 38.87
CA LYS A 402 -62.39 13.48 39.24
C LYS A 402 -62.57 13.74 40.73
N ASN A 403 -63.41 12.94 41.40
CA ASN A 403 -63.82 13.20 42.78
C ASN A 403 -62.95 12.51 43.84
N HIS A 404 -62.13 11.51 43.50
CA HIS A 404 -61.43 10.67 44.49
C HIS A 404 -59.93 10.37 44.27
N GLY A 405 -59.19 11.11 43.44
CA GLY A 405 -57.74 10.84 43.28
C GLY A 405 -56.90 12.03 42.88
N HIS A 406 -55.86 12.29 43.67
CA HIS A 406 -54.88 13.38 43.65
C HIS A 406 -54.37 13.87 42.26
N PRO A 407 -54.01 15.18 42.15
CA PRO A 407 -53.57 15.81 40.91
C PRO A 407 -52.11 15.47 40.59
N LEU A 408 -51.87 14.73 39.51
CA LEU A 408 -50.57 14.77 38.85
C LEU A 408 -50.53 15.96 37.89
N SER A 409 -49.80 16.97 38.36
CA SER A 409 -49.31 18.20 37.74
C SER A 409 -49.75 18.51 36.30
N LYS A 410 -50.50 19.60 36.20
CA LYS A 410 -50.34 20.60 35.15
C LYS A 410 -48.87 21.08 35.12
N ASN A 411 -48.22 20.96 33.96
CA ASN A 411 -47.17 21.82 33.40
C ASN A 411 -46.88 21.23 32.01
N SER A 412 -46.82 21.95 30.89
CA SER A 412 -46.73 23.37 30.63
C SER A 412 -47.27 23.67 29.23
N LYS A 413 -47.90 24.84 29.10
CA LYS A 413 -48.27 25.49 27.85
C LYS A 413 -47.06 25.73 26.94
N GLY A 414 -47.28 25.63 25.64
CA GLY A 414 -46.37 26.03 24.56
C GLY A 414 -47.08 25.93 23.21
N THR A 415 -48.03 26.84 23.02
CA THR A 415 -48.93 27.07 21.87
C THR A 415 -48.18 27.48 20.58
N PRO A 416 -48.83 27.61 19.40
CA PRO A 416 -50.22 28.06 19.12
C PRO A 416 -51.25 26.97 18.85
#